data_AF-A0A3P3UAG4-F1
#
_entry.id   AF-A0A3P3UAG4-F1
#
_cell.length_a   1.000
_cell.length_b   1.000
_cell.length_c   1.000
_cell.angle_alpha   90.00
_cell.angle_beta   90.00
_cell.angle_gamma   90.00
#
_symmetry.space_group_name_H-M   'P 1'
#
loop_
_entity.id
_entity.type
_entity.pdbx_description
1 polymer ?
#
loop_
_entity_poly.entity_id
_entity_poly.type
_entity_poly.pdbx_seq_one_letter_code
_entity_poly.pdbx_strand_id
1 'polypeptide(L)'
;MLKKTFLISIAIVIVLIGYKWVQGNTAKDSNLRIEEPVNKVEVNSPNLHEEVTQQPATDDFSSVSGLTSEATPSFSSKTELKSGKGITIIGDSVIVGVAPVLEEQYPGIVIDGKVSRQMKQAQSIVDELKSKGKLGDRVVFELGTNGPFVLNNFGLC
;
A
#
# COMPACT_ATOMS: atom_id res chain seq x y z
N MET A 1 -27.50 16.36 29.19
CA MET A 1 -26.43 15.54 29.82
C MET A 1 -25.88 14.45 28.88
N LEU A 2 -26.71 13.80 28.07
CA LEU A 2 -26.37 12.66 27.18
C LEU A 2 -25.14 12.82 26.25
N LYS A 3 -24.81 14.05 25.80
CA LYS A 3 -23.64 14.27 24.91
C LYS A 3 -22.28 14.10 25.60
N LYS A 4 -22.17 14.37 26.90
CA LYS A 4 -20.88 14.25 27.63
C LYS A 4 -20.52 12.80 27.94
N THR A 5 -21.50 11.95 28.27
CA THR A 5 -21.28 10.52 28.52
C THR A 5 -20.87 9.76 27.26
N PHE A 6 -21.38 10.15 26.09
CA PHE A 6 -21.00 9.56 24.81
C PHE A 6 -19.52 9.78 24.47
N LEU A 7 -19.00 11.00 24.67
CA LEU A 7 -17.59 11.33 24.42
C LEU A 7 -16.63 10.58 25.37
N ILE A 8 -17.01 10.43 26.65
CA ILE A 8 -16.24 9.67 27.64
C ILE A 8 -16.16 8.18 27.23
N SER A 9 -17.26 7.61 26.74
CA SER A 9 -17.31 6.22 26.26
C SER A 9 -16.35 5.98 25.07
N ILE A 10 -16.33 6.90 24.09
CA ILE A 10 -15.43 6.80 22.93
C ILE A 10 -13.96 6.86 23.34
N ALA A 11 -13.60 7.76 24.26
CA ALA A 11 -12.22 7.90 24.74
C ALA A 11 -11.70 6.60 25.40
N ILE A 12 -12.54 5.91 26.19
CA ILE A 12 -12.19 4.64 26.84
C ILE A 12 -11.91 3.55 25.80
N VAL A 13 -12.75 3.43 24.76
CA VAL A 13 -12.57 2.41 23.70
C VAL A 13 -11.26 2.63 22.93
N ILE A 14 -10.93 3.88 22.60
CA ILE A 14 -9.68 4.22 21.90
C ILE A 14 -8.44 3.84 22.74
N VAL A 15 -8.46 4.15 24.04
CA VAL A 15 -7.36 3.80 24.96
C VAL A 15 -7.18 2.28 25.07
N LEU A 16 -8.26 1.51 25.16
CA LEU A 16 -8.20 0.04 25.24
C LEU A 16 -7.63 -0.60 23.97
N ILE A 17 -7.96 -0.08 22.79
CA ILE A 17 -7.42 -0.56 21.51
C ILE A 17 -5.92 -0.20 21.40
N GLY A 18 -5.55 1.05 21.73
CA GLY A 18 -4.15 1.49 21.71
C GLY A 18 -3.25 0.70 22.66
N TYR A 19 -3.73 0.38 23.86
CA TYR A 19 -2.97 -0.38 24.86
C TYR A 19 -2.71 -1.83 24.42
N LYS A 20 -3.57 -2.41 23.56
CA LYS A 20 -3.34 -3.73 22.96
C LYS A 20 -2.31 -3.71 21.85
N TRP A 21 -2.19 -2.61 21.12
CA TRP A 21 -1.20 -2.44 20.06
C TRP A 21 0.23 -2.25 20.63
N VAL A 22 0.37 -1.45 21.70
CA VAL A 22 1.67 -1.19 22.36
C VAL A 22 2.34 -2.46 22.91
N GLN A 23 1.56 -3.43 23.40
CA GLN A 23 2.10 -4.68 23.98
C GLN A 23 2.42 -5.76 22.93
N GLY A 24 2.20 -5.52 21.63
CA GLY A 24 2.33 -6.53 20.57
C GLY A 24 3.73 -6.70 19.99
N ASN A 25 4.60 -5.69 20.08
CA ASN A 25 5.90 -5.67 19.39
C ASN A 25 7.08 -5.74 20.38
N THR A 26 7.31 -6.91 20.97
CA THR A 26 8.59 -7.23 21.64
C THR A 26 9.12 -8.57 21.15
N ALA A 27 9.82 -8.55 20.01
CA ALA A 27 10.66 -9.68 19.61
C ALA A 27 11.81 -9.81 20.62
N LYS A 28 11.89 -10.95 21.32
CA LYS A 28 13.02 -11.31 22.17
C LYS A 28 14.01 -12.12 21.35
N ASP A 29 15.05 -11.47 20.84
CA ASP A 29 16.14 -12.17 20.18
C ASP A 29 17.16 -12.65 21.23
N SER A 30 17.09 -13.94 21.58
CA SER A 30 18.08 -14.61 22.42
C SER A 30 18.82 -15.67 21.63
N ASN A 31 20.07 -15.35 21.26
CA ASN A 31 21.19 -16.22 20.90
C ASN A 31 20.88 -17.68 20.48
N LEU A 32 21.28 -18.04 19.25
CA LEU A 32 21.97 -19.31 19.05
C LEU A 32 23.20 -19.14 18.15
N ARG A 33 24.35 -19.40 18.75
CA ARG A 33 25.70 -19.36 18.17
C ARG A 33 25.99 -20.69 17.49
N ILE A 34 26.35 -20.67 16.22
CA ILE A 34 27.14 -21.73 15.58
C ILE A 34 28.47 -21.09 15.19
N GLU A 35 29.57 -21.62 15.70
CA GLU A 35 30.92 -21.33 15.20
C GLU A 35 31.46 -22.55 14.47
N GLU A 36 32.22 -22.29 13.40
CA GLU A 36 33.35 -23.05 12.82
C GLU A 36 33.42 -22.79 11.29
N PRO A 37 34.59 -22.97 10.63
CA PRO A 37 35.84 -22.31 10.99
C PRO A 37 36.51 -21.62 9.78
N VAL A 38 37.50 -20.79 10.10
CA VAL A 38 38.55 -20.20 9.24
C VAL A 38 38.66 -20.76 7.81
N ASN A 39 38.51 -19.89 6.80
CA ASN A 39 39.43 -19.94 5.67
C ASN A 39 39.92 -18.54 5.30
N LYS A 40 41.24 -18.41 5.10
CA LYS A 40 41.97 -17.14 5.17
C LYS A 40 42.37 -16.66 3.78
N VAL A 41 41.82 -15.51 3.36
CA VAL A 41 42.36 -14.72 2.24
C VAL A 41 42.57 -13.27 2.68
N GLU A 42 43.78 -13.04 3.17
CA GLU A 42 44.49 -11.77 3.39
C GLU A 42 45.58 -11.75 2.29
N VAL A 43 45.98 -10.69 1.59
CA VAL A 43 45.84 -9.22 1.66
C VAL A 43 45.11 -8.74 0.36
N ASN A 44 44.78 -7.48 0.02
CA ASN A 44 45.11 -6.15 0.53
C ASN A 44 43.89 -5.17 0.49
N SER A 45 44.06 -4.00 1.10
CA SER A 45 43.28 -2.78 0.83
C SER A 45 44.20 -1.68 0.29
N PRO A 46 43.67 -0.71 -0.48
CA PRO A 46 44.03 0.69 -0.29
C PRO A 46 42.92 1.40 0.49
N ASN A 47 43.28 1.96 1.64
CA ASN A 47 42.40 2.83 2.41
C ASN A 47 42.53 4.27 1.89
N LEU A 48 41.42 4.89 1.48
CA LEU A 48 41.28 6.33 1.46
C LEU A 48 39.94 6.70 2.10
N HIS A 49 40.04 7.59 3.09
CA HIS A 49 38.91 8.06 3.88
C HIS A 49 38.14 9.14 3.12
N GLU A 50 36.83 9.02 3.03
CA GLU A 50 35.94 10.18 3.11
C GLU A 50 34.92 9.96 4.24
N GLU A 51 35.32 10.40 5.42
CA GLU A 51 34.43 10.73 6.52
C GLU A 51 33.79 12.09 6.20
N VAL A 52 32.49 12.12 5.91
CA VAL A 52 31.71 13.37 5.96
C VAL A 52 30.49 13.17 6.85
N THR A 53 30.47 13.99 7.89
CA THR A 53 29.60 13.92 9.06
C THR A 53 28.14 14.26 8.76
N GLN A 54 27.24 13.68 9.55
CA GLN A 54 25.80 13.99 9.61
C GLN A 54 25.53 15.46 9.96
N GLN A 55 24.55 16.10 9.33
CA GLN A 55 23.71 17.14 9.96
C GLN A 55 22.31 17.18 9.31
N PRO A 56 21.30 17.82 9.95
CA PRO A 56 19.95 17.25 9.96
C PRO A 56 18.98 17.90 8.98
N ALA A 57 18.01 17.12 8.50
CA ALA A 57 16.81 17.65 7.88
C ALA A 57 15.87 18.20 8.97
N THR A 58 15.87 19.52 9.14
CA THR A 58 14.87 20.22 9.96
C THR A 58 13.55 20.34 9.20
N ASP A 59 12.43 20.19 9.90
CA ASP A 59 11.10 20.51 9.37
C ASP A 59 11.03 21.96 8.88
N ASP A 60 10.56 22.18 7.65
CA ASP A 60 9.83 23.38 7.29
C ASP A 60 8.66 23.03 6.36
N PHE A 61 7.46 23.10 6.91
CA PHE A 61 6.21 22.81 6.22
C PHE A 61 5.25 24.00 6.37
N SER A 62 5.62 25.16 5.83
CA SER A 62 4.64 26.23 5.58
C SER A 62 5.08 27.24 4.52
N SER A 63 4.41 27.23 3.36
CA SER A 63 3.61 28.38 2.91
C SER A 63 2.88 28.09 1.59
N VAL A 64 1.58 28.34 1.58
CA VAL A 64 0.70 28.21 0.40
C VAL A 64 0.59 29.57 -0.30
N SER A 65 0.80 29.63 -1.62
CA SER A 65 -0.10 30.30 -2.60
C SER A 65 0.55 30.58 -3.96
N GLY A 66 -0.18 30.28 -5.04
CA GLY A 66 -0.26 31.22 -6.17
C GLY A 66 -0.02 30.68 -7.58
N LEU A 67 -1.10 30.69 -8.38
CA LEU A 67 -1.13 30.81 -9.86
C LEU A 67 -0.70 29.57 -10.68
N THR A 68 -1.60 28.68 -11.10
CA THR A 68 -2.56 28.77 -12.25
C THR A 68 -1.94 28.90 -13.65
N SER A 69 -1.87 27.81 -14.43
CA SER A 69 -2.82 27.51 -15.53
C SER A 69 -2.42 26.23 -16.30
N GLU A 70 -3.43 25.59 -16.91
CA GLU A 70 -3.35 24.71 -18.10
C GLU A 70 -2.31 23.57 -18.16
N ALA A 71 -2.74 22.41 -17.64
CA ALA A 71 -2.72 21.17 -18.42
C ALA A 71 -3.86 20.25 -17.98
N THR A 72 -5.11 20.69 -18.16
CA THR A 72 -6.26 19.76 -18.11
C THR A 72 -6.15 18.78 -19.27
N PRO A 73 -6.00 17.46 -19.05
CA PRO A 73 -6.10 16.49 -20.14
C PRO A 73 -7.56 16.46 -20.59
N SER A 74 -7.86 17.25 -21.61
CA SER A 74 -9.17 17.26 -22.27
C SER A 74 -9.35 15.92 -22.99
N PHE A 75 -9.93 14.94 -22.29
CA PHE A 75 -10.46 13.72 -22.88
C PHE A 75 -11.75 14.00 -23.67
N SER A 76 -11.72 15.01 -24.54
CA SER A 76 -12.72 15.24 -25.57
C SER A 76 -12.49 14.31 -26.76
N SER A 77 -12.50 13.01 -26.48
CA SER A 77 -12.95 12.01 -27.43
C SER A 77 -14.37 11.64 -27.03
N LYS A 78 -15.27 11.51 -28.01
CA LYS A 78 -16.61 10.95 -27.79
C LYS A 78 -16.47 9.47 -27.39
N THR A 79 -16.21 9.21 -26.11
CA THR A 79 -16.10 7.84 -25.61
C THR A 79 -17.48 7.21 -25.60
N GLU A 80 -17.68 6.24 -26.48
CA GLU A 80 -18.72 5.22 -26.35
C GLU A 80 -18.54 4.53 -24.98
N LEU A 81 -19.43 4.83 -24.02
CA LEU A 81 -19.40 4.25 -22.68
C LEU A 81 -19.46 2.73 -22.78
N LYS A 82 -18.38 2.05 -22.37
CA LYS A 82 -18.30 0.59 -22.38
C LYS A 82 -18.87 0.07 -21.07
N SER A 83 -19.67 -1.00 -21.07
CA SER A 83 -20.12 -1.55 -19.80
C SER A 83 -18.95 -2.13 -19.01
N GLY A 84 -18.78 -1.67 -17.77
CA GLY A 84 -17.83 -2.25 -16.81
C GLY A 84 -18.38 -3.49 -16.08
N LYS A 85 -19.65 -3.85 -16.30
CA LYS A 85 -20.31 -4.94 -15.58
C LYS A 85 -19.57 -6.27 -15.81
N GLY A 86 -19.30 -6.98 -14.71
CA GLY A 86 -18.54 -8.24 -14.74
C GLY A 86 -17.02 -8.04 -14.84
N ILE A 87 -16.52 -6.80 -14.76
CA ILE A 87 -15.09 -6.50 -14.60
C ILE A 87 -14.82 -6.09 -13.16
N THR A 88 -13.83 -6.73 -12.55
CA THR A 88 -13.27 -6.34 -11.25
C THR A 88 -11.80 -5.99 -11.43
N ILE A 89 -11.38 -4.82 -10.94
CA ILE A 89 -9.96 -4.46 -10.84
C ILE A 89 -9.56 -4.48 -9.37
N ILE A 90 -8.49 -5.22 -9.05
CA ILE A 90 -7.85 -5.23 -7.73
C ILE A 90 -6.47 -4.61 -7.91
N GLY A 91 -6.19 -3.49 -7.24
CA GLY A 91 -4.90 -2.81 -7.42
C GLY A 91 -4.36 -2.01 -6.25
N ASP A 92 -3.23 -1.34 -6.47
CA ASP A 92 -2.51 -0.62 -5.42
C ASP A 92 -2.81 0.89 -5.37
N SER A 93 -1.81 1.73 -5.13
CA SER A 93 -1.89 3.19 -5.21
C SER A 93 -2.16 3.70 -6.62
N VAL A 94 -1.67 3.01 -7.65
CA VAL A 94 -1.83 3.48 -9.04
C VAL A 94 -3.30 3.40 -9.48
N ILE A 95 -3.99 2.27 -9.21
CA ILE A 95 -5.42 2.17 -9.50
C ILE A 95 -6.25 3.19 -8.69
N VAL A 96 -5.86 3.51 -7.45
CA VAL A 96 -6.53 4.56 -6.65
C VAL A 96 -6.47 5.92 -7.35
N GLY A 97 -5.36 6.24 -8.02
CA GLY A 97 -5.20 7.48 -8.79
C GLY A 97 -6.05 7.55 -10.06
N VAL A 98 -6.30 6.42 -10.73
CA VAL A 98 -7.05 6.38 -12.01
C VAL A 98 -8.50 5.89 -11.88
N ALA A 99 -8.93 5.44 -10.70
CA ALA A 99 -10.28 4.93 -10.46
C ALA A 99 -11.41 5.86 -10.95
N PRO A 100 -11.39 7.19 -10.73
CA PRO A 100 -12.47 8.07 -11.19
C PRO A 100 -12.68 8.04 -12.72
N VAL A 101 -11.57 7.99 -13.48
CA VAL A 101 -11.62 7.89 -14.95
C VAL A 101 -12.14 6.53 -15.38
N LEU A 102 -11.76 5.45 -14.69
CA LEU A 102 -12.25 4.11 -15.00
C LEU A 102 -13.74 3.94 -14.67
N GLU A 103 -14.23 4.53 -13.58
CA GLU A 103 -15.66 4.52 -13.23
C GLU A 103 -16.50 5.32 -14.23
N GLU A 104 -15.99 6.46 -14.73
CA GLU A 104 -16.64 7.25 -15.78
C GLU A 104 -16.69 6.49 -17.12
N GLN A 105 -15.56 5.92 -17.56
CA GLN A 105 -15.46 5.27 -18.88
C GLN A 105 -16.08 3.85 -18.90
N TYR A 106 -16.17 3.19 -17.74
CA TYR A 106 -16.70 1.83 -17.59
C TYR A 106 -17.84 1.70 -16.55
N PRO A 107 -19.05 2.26 -16.80
CA PRO A 107 -20.16 2.19 -15.85
C PRO A 107 -20.48 0.76 -15.38
N GLY A 108 -20.50 0.57 -14.06
CA GLY A 108 -20.74 -0.72 -13.41
C GLY A 108 -19.49 -1.60 -13.19
N ILE A 109 -18.29 -1.07 -13.41
CA ILE A 109 -17.03 -1.70 -12.99
C ILE A 109 -16.94 -1.79 -11.46
N VAL A 110 -16.26 -2.82 -10.95
CA VAL A 110 -15.89 -2.93 -9.54
C VAL A 110 -14.41 -2.63 -9.40
N ILE A 111 -14.04 -1.59 -8.65
CA ILE A 111 -12.64 -1.26 -8.37
C ILE A 111 -12.39 -1.41 -6.87
N ASP A 112 -11.40 -2.22 -6.53
CA ASP A 112 -10.84 -2.34 -5.20
C ASP A 112 -9.38 -1.87 -5.26
N GLY A 113 -9.13 -0.61 -4.93
CA GLY A 113 -7.81 0.01 -4.88
C GLY A 113 -7.35 0.29 -3.46
N LYS A 114 -6.07 0.07 -3.15
CA LYS A 114 -5.49 0.40 -1.83
C LYS A 114 -4.01 0.75 -1.91
N VAL A 115 -3.64 1.91 -1.38
CA VAL A 115 -2.25 2.35 -1.23
C VAL A 115 -1.41 1.29 -0.51
N SER A 116 -0.20 1.06 -1.01
CA SER A 116 0.76 0.07 -0.51
C SER A 116 0.28 -1.39 -0.48
N ARG A 117 -0.71 -1.74 -1.31
CA ARG A 117 -1.11 -3.14 -1.49
C ARG A 117 -0.01 -3.95 -2.18
N GLN A 118 0.18 -5.16 -1.68
CA GLN A 118 1.15 -6.14 -2.17
C GLN A 118 0.45 -7.28 -2.89
N MET A 119 1.09 -7.86 -3.91
CA MET A 119 0.55 -9.00 -4.68
C MET A 119 0.12 -10.17 -3.77
N LYS A 120 0.86 -10.44 -2.69
CA LYS A 120 0.54 -11.48 -1.69
C LYS A 120 -0.86 -11.37 -1.05
N GLN A 121 -1.52 -10.21 -1.13
CA GLN A 121 -2.85 -9.97 -0.55
C GLN A 121 -3.99 -10.27 -1.53
N ALA A 122 -3.68 -10.36 -2.83
CA ALA A 122 -4.68 -10.40 -3.89
C ALA A 122 -5.64 -11.59 -3.79
N GLN A 123 -5.14 -12.79 -3.47
CA GLN A 123 -5.99 -13.97 -3.29
C GLN A 123 -7.06 -13.75 -2.20
N SER A 124 -6.68 -13.22 -1.04
CA SER A 124 -7.64 -12.94 0.03
C SER A 124 -8.70 -11.90 -0.37
N ILE A 125 -8.37 -10.97 -1.27
CA ILE A 125 -9.32 -9.97 -1.79
C ILE A 125 -10.24 -10.60 -2.83
N VAL A 126 -9.74 -11.50 -3.69
CA VAL A 126 -10.57 -12.30 -4.61
C VAL A 126 -11.59 -13.12 -3.82
N ASP A 127 -11.16 -13.79 -2.76
CA ASP A 127 -12.03 -14.60 -1.90
C ASP A 127 -13.07 -13.74 -1.17
N GLU A 128 -12.66 -12.57 -0.64
CA GLU A 128 -13.55 -11.60 -0.01
C GLU A 128 -14.61 -11.07 -1.00
N LEU A 129 -14.21 -10.61 -2.19
CA LEU A 129 -15.12 -10.09 -3.21
C LEU A 129 -16.05 -11.19 -3.75
N LYS A 130 -15.57 -12.43 -3.86
CA LYS A 130 -16.38 -13.60 -4.23
C LYS A 130 -17.44 -13.90 -3.17
N SER A 131 -17.05 -13.92 -1.89
CA SER A 131 -17.99 -14.13 -0.76
C SER A 131 -19.09 -13.06 -0.67
N LYS A 132 -18.77 -11.83 -1.12
CA LYS A 132 -19.70 -10.69 -1.17
C LYS A 132 -20.54 -10.63 -2.45
N GLY A 133 -20.39 -11.56 -3.39
CA GLY A 133 -21.06 -11.52 -4.69
C GLY A 133 -20.66 -10.32 -5.57
N LYS A 134 -19.46 -9.77 -5.35
CA LYS A 134 -18.92 -8.57 -6.05
C LYS A 134 -17.83 -8.88 -7.05
N LEU A 135 -17.25 -10.08 -7.02
CA LEU A 135 -16.25 -10.51 -8.00
C LEU A 135 -16.93 -10.73 -9.37
N GLY A 136 -16.45 -10.04 -10.39
CA GLY A 136 -16.90 -10.21 -11.77
C GLY A 136 -16.23 -11.38 -12.49
N ASP A 137 -16.77 -11.73 -13.66
CA ASP A 137 -16.27 -12.80 -14.53
C ASP A 137 -14.84 -12.53 -15.07
N ARG A 138 -14.41 -11.26 -15.08
CA ARG A 138 -13.08 -10.83 -15.49
C ARG A 138 -12.40 -10.08 -14.35
N VAL A 139 -11.23 -10.56 -13.93
CA VAL A 139 -10.42 -9.93 -12.88
C VAL A 139 -9.14 -9.38 -13.50
N VAL A 140 -8.84 -8.11 -13.22
CA VAL A 140 -7.59 -7.44 -13.61
C VAL A 140 -6.82 -7.12 -12.35
N PHE A 141 -5.53 -7.45 -12.33
CA PHE A 141 -4.63 -7.09 -11.23
C PHE A 141 -3.72 -5.94 -11.64
N GLU A 142 -3.79 -4.83 -10.90
CA GLU A 142 -2.88 -3.69 -10.99
C GLU A 142 -2.01 -3.73 -9.74
N LEU A 143 -1.04 -4.65 -9.70
CA LEU A 143 -0.24 -4.92 -8.51
C LEU A 143 1.22 -5.19 -8.89
N GLY A 144 2.13 -4.51 -8.22
CA GLY A 144 3.58 -4.72 -8.38
C GLY A 144 4.43 -3.50 -8.05
N THR A 145 3.83 -2.30 -8.05
CA THR A 145 4.51 -1.03 -7.71
C THR A 145 5.17 -1.06 -6.33
N ASN A 146 4.64 -1.87 -5.41
CA ASN A 146 5.10 -1.99 -4.03
C ASN A 146 6.14 -3.08 -3.77
N GLY A 147 6.56 -3.84 -4.79
CA GLY A 147 7.68 -4.77 -4.69
C GLY A 147 7.54 -6.06 -5.52
N PRO A 148 8.66 -6.80 -5.70
CA PRO A 148 8.66 -8.06 -6.43
C PRO A 148 7.86 -9.14 -5.69
N PHE A 149 7.33 -10.09 -6.45
CA PHE A 149 6.56 -11.23 -5.94
C PHE A 149 6.93 -12.51 -6.69
N VAL A 150 6.71 -13.64 -6.03
CA VAL A 150 6.84 -14.98 -6.64
C VAL A 150 5.45 -15.49 -7.05
N LEU A 151 5.35 -16.09 -8.23
CA LEU A 151 4.09 -16.58 -8.80
C LEU A 151 3.58 -17.87 -8.12
N ASN A 152 4.44 -18.55 -7.36
CA ASN A 152 4.27 -19.89 -6.80
C ASN A 152 3.04 -20.07 -5.89
N ASN A 153 2.41 -18.97 -5.45
CA ASN A 153 1.28 -18.96 -4.51
C ASN A 153 0.01 -18.33 -5.11
N PHE A 154 0.02 -17.95 -6.39
CA PHE A 154 -1.18 -17.52 -7.10
C PHE A 154 -1.80 -18.73 -7.79
N GLY A 155 -3.04 -19.10 -7.42
CA GLY A 155 -3.74 -20.28 -7.92
C GLY A 155 -4.25 -20.15 -9.37
N LEU A 156 -3.46 -19.54 -10.25
CA LEU A 156 -3.71 -19.44 -11.69
C LEU A 156 -3.04 -20.63 -12.38
N CYS A 157 -3.82 -21.69 -12.58
CA CYS A 157 -3.47 -22.89 -13.35
C CYS A 157 -4.62 -23.18 -14.34
#